data_AF-A0A7S1M1M9-F1
#
_entry.id   AF-A0A7S1M1M9-F1
#
_cell.length_a   1.000
_cell.length_b   1.000
_cell.length_c   1.000
_cell.angle_alpha   90.00
_cell.angle_beta   90.00
_cell.angle_gamma   90.00
#
_symmetry.space_group_name_H-M   'P 1'
#
loop_
_entity.id
_entity.type
_entity.pdbx_description
1 polymer ?
#
loop_
_entity_poly.entity_id
_entity_poly.type
_entity_poly.pdbx_seq_one_letter_code
_entity_poly.pdbx_strand_id
1 'polypeptide(L)'
;EGGEGAERWLLLEVLGGQFNDREYRIGDWWTIGVLGMIRPYVVVTFRGKEHRTGVIEMPLGCHDEIAANFDVCMDLPMPTSLHSLGPSTTTSEDNTVKIAVCDKRYVQALVRGDPMIGEATLTLDRSAAAQPQVTRLDLFLPGPRRSGWLHVQYRILQVQVQRLRQIASATVDHPLLEVVRATVDMLQMPGGAEQLMLANPRAEGGAPASPPPPRPASRQCLRHPA
;
A
#
# COMPACT_ATOMS: atom_id res chain seq x y z
N GLU A 1 -20.42 -13.01 -17.51
CA GLU A 1 -19.86 -11.65 -17.33
C GLU A 1 -19.16 -11.61 -15.98
N GLY A 2 -17.85 -11.80 -15.97
CA GLY A 2 -17.03 -11.73 -14.75
C GLY A 2 -16.49 -10.32 -14.63
N GLY A 3 -17.09 -9.52 -13.75
CA GLY A 3 -16.52 -8.22 -13.41
C GLY A 3 -15.19 -8.43 -12.71
N GLU A 4 -14.08 -8.18 -13.42
CA GLU A 4 -12.77 -7.99 -12.82
C GLU A 4 -12.91 -6.93 -11.72
N GLY A 5 -12.81 -7.36 -10.46
CA GLY A 5 -12.91 -6.45 -9.34
C GLY A 5 -11.75 -5.46 -9.39
N ALA A 6 -12.06 -4.16 -9.37
CA ALA A 6 -11.07 -3.10 -9.15
C ALA A 6 -10.25 -3.38 -7.89
N GLU A 7 -8.95 -3.60 -8.05
CA GLU A 7 -8.04 -3.85 -6.94
C GLU A 7 -7.98 -2.63 -6.02
N ARG A 8 -8.02 -2.87 -4.71
CA ARG A 8 -7.98 -1.81 -3.70
C ARG A 8 -6.72 -1.98 -2.87
N TRP A 9 -6.05 -0.88 -2.60
CA TRP A 9 -4.87 -0.83 -1.76
C TRP A 9 -5.14 0.12 -0.59
N LEU A 10 -4.75 -0.28 0.60
CA LEU A 10 -4.71 0.58 1.77
C LEU A 10 -3.27 1.08 1.91
N LEU A 11 -3.09 2.38 1.72
CA LEU A 11 -1.86 3.08 2.07
C LEU A 11 -1.97 3.47 3.54
N LEU A 12 -1.14 2.88 4.40
CA LEU A 12 -1.10 3.18 5.83
C LEU A 12 0.28 3.73 6.19
N GLU A 13 0.29 4.92 6.77
CA GLU A 13 1.48 5.62 7.20
C GLU A 13 1.46 5.78 8.73
N VAL A 14 2.51 5.27 9.37
CA VAL A 14 2.69 5.42 10.82
C VAL A 14 3.54 6.67 11.04
N LEU A 15 2.89 7.77 11.42
CA LEU A 15 3.57 9.06 11.60
C LEU A 15 4.41 9.02 12.88
N GLY A 16 3.77 8.86 14.02
CA GLY A 16 4.47 8.94 15.29
C GLY A 16 3.52 8.96 16.48
N GLY A 17 4.05 8.87 17.68
CA GLY A 17 3.22 8.73 18.86
C GLY A 17 3.98 8.99 20.14
N GLN A 18 3.24 8.85 21.23
CA GLN A 18 3.73 8.99 22.58
C GLN A 18 3.45 7.71 23.36
N PHE A 19 4.46 7.23 24.08
CA PHE A 19 4.35 6.02 24.89
C PHE A 19 4.69 6.29 26.35
N ASN A 20 3.93 5.68 27.25
CA ASN A 20 4.14 5.70 28.70
C ASN A 20 5.04 4.53 29.09
N ASP A 21 6.19 4.85 29.69
CA ASP A 21 7.24 3.87 30.02
C ASP A 21 7.12 3.27 31.45
N ARG A 22 6.28 3.89 32.31
CA ARG A 22 6.43 3.76 33.78
C ARG A 22 6.14 2.38 34.37
N GLU A 23 5.21 1.60 33.81
CA GLU A 23 4.84 0.29 34.39
C GLU A 23 5.56 -0.88 33.74
N TYR A 24 6.17 -0.69 32.58
CA TYR A 24 6.68 -1.77 31.76
C TYR A 24 7.98 -2.42 32.27
N ARG A 25 8.60 -1.84 33.30
CA ARG A 25 10.00 -2.11 33.67
C ARG A 25 10.21 -2.64 35.08
N ILE A 26 9.15 -3.09 35.76
CA ILE A 26 9.28 -3.76 37.06
C ILE A 26 10.00 -5.09 36.85
N GLY A 27 11.33 -5.08 36.98
CA GLY A 27 12.21 -6.24 36.79
C GLY A 27 13.49 -5.96 35.98
N ASP A 28 13.62 -4.78 35.38
CA ASP A 28 14.68 -4.49 34.39
C ASP A 28 15.63 -3.36 34.85
N TRP A 29 15.95 -3.33 36.15
CA TRP A 29 16.76 -2.27 36.78
C TRP A 29 18.16 -2.14 36.17
N TRP A 30 18.69 -3.23 35.62
CA TRP A 30 20.06 -3.31 35.09
C TRP A 30 20.14 -2.68 33.69
N THR A 31 19.10 -2.82 32.88
CA THR A 31 19.02 -2.24 31.53
C THR A 31 18.86 -0.71 31.58
N ILE A 32 18.16 -0.21 32.60
CA ILE A 32 18.00 1.22 32.86
C ILE A 32 19.36 1.85 33.24
N GLY A 33 20.17 1.16 34.05
CA GLY A 33 21.44 1.70 34.56
C GLY A 33 22.61 1.68 33.58
N VAL A 34 22.63 0.79 32.59
CA VAL A 34 23.81 0.58 31.72
C VAL A 34 23.65 1.14 30.31
N LEU A 35 22.45 1.09 29.73
CA LEU A 35 22.23 1.52 28.34
C LEU A 35 21.15 2.58 28.19
N GLY A 36 20.15 2.62 29.08
CA GLY A 36 19.16 3.70 29.08
C GLY A 36 18.63 4.02 27.68
N MET A 37 18.28 3.01 26.86
CA MET A 37 17.65 3.20 25.56
C MET A 37 16.36 2.39 25.48
N ILE A 38 15.35 2.92 24.80
CA ILE A 38 14.18 2.20 24.30
C ILE A 38 14.31 2.02 22.78
N ARG A 39 13.71 0.96 22.25
CA ARG A 39 13.81 0.60 20.84
C ARG A 39 12.45 0.28 20.22
N PRO A 40 11.52 1.25 20.18
CA PRO A 40 10.18 0.99 19.70
C PRO A 40 10.18 0.65 18.20
N TYR A 41 9.28 -0.26 17.84
CA TYR A 41 8.85 -0.53 16.48
C TYR A 41 7.36 -0.85 16.47
N VAL A 42 6.71 -0.61 15.34
CA VAL A 42 5.27 -0.85 15.17
C VAL A 42 5.06 -2.09 14.32
N VAL A 43 4.17 -2.96 14.79
CA VAL A 43 3.64 -4.11 14.07
C VAL A 43 2.22 -3.77 13.63
N VAL A 44 1.98 -3.85 12.34
CA VAL A 44 0.67 -3.65 11.71
C VAL A 44 0.19 -5.00 11.21
N THR A 45 -0.94 -5.47 11.74
CA THR A 45 -1.58 -6.71 11.33
C THR A 45 -2.87 -6.40 10.59
N PHE A 46 -2.90 -6.73 9.31
CA PHE A 46 -4.08 -6.58 8.47
C PHE A 46 -4.42 -7.92 7.81
N ARG A 47 -5.62 -8.44 8.10
CA ARG A 47 -6.12 -9.73 7.58
C ARG A 47 -5.12 -10.89 7.76
N GLY A 48 -4.49 -10.93 8.94
CA GLY A 48 -3.51 -11.97 9.30
C GLY A 48 -2.11 -11.79 8.71
N LYS A 49 -1.87 -10.76 7.88
CA LYS A 49 -0.53 -10.40 7.42
C LYS A 49 0.08 -9.35 8.35
N GLU A 50 1.30 -9.61 8.81
CA GLU A 50 2.09 -8.67 9.61
C GLU A 50 3.04 -7.84 8.73
N HIS A 51 3.08 -6.55 9.03
CA HIS A 51 4.04 -5.59 8.51
C HIS A 51 4.73 -4.91 9.69
N ARG A 52 6.01 -4.55 9.55
CA ARG A 52 6.80 -3.99 10.65
C ARG A 52 7.52 -2.73 10.19
N THR A 53 7.57 -1.73 11.05
CA THR A 53 8.41 -0.56 10.84
C THR A 53 9.87 -0.88 11.12
N GLY A 54 10.75 0.07 10.78
CA GLY A 54 12.08 0.13 11.37
C GLY A 54 12.03 0.28 12.89
N VAL A 55 13.15 -0.03 13.53
CA VAL A 55 13.36 0.14 14.97
C VAL A 55 14.01 1.50 15.19
N ILE A 56 13.43 2.32 16.05
CA ILE A 56 13.99 3.63 16.42
C ILE A 56 14.74 3.46 17.72
N GLU A 57 15.96 3.97 17.85
CA GLU A 57 16.67 3.97 19.13
C GLU A 57 16.52 5.33 19.81
N MET A 58 16.06 5.34 21.06
CA MET A 58 15.85 6.59 21.81
C MET A 58 16.36 6.46 23.25
N PRO A 59 16.97 7.51 23.83
CA PRO A 59 17.42 7.50 25.22
C PRO A 59 16.25 7.50 26.20
N LEU A 60 16.37 6.70 27.24
CA LEU A 60 15.50 6.63 28.41
C LEU A 60 15.78 7.81 29.34
N GLY A 61 14.72 8.37 29.91
CA GLY A 61 14.85 9.34 31.00
C GLY A 61 14.94 10.81 30.58
N CYS A 62 14.90 11.14 29.28
CA CYS A 62 14.81 12.54 28.86
C CYS A 62 13.37 13.10 28.90
N HIS A 63 12.35 12.26 28.87
CA HIS A 63 10.95 12.71 28.81
C HIS A 63 10.02 11.75 29.56
N ASP A 64 9.02 12.30 30.26
CA ASP A 64 7.86 11.54 30.78
C ASP A 64 7.04 10.89 29.64
N GLU A 65 7.34 11.27 28.40
CA GLU A 65 6.59 11.03 27.19
C GLU A 65 7.56 10.70 26.05
N ILE A 66 7.56 9.47 25.54
CA ILE A 66 8.48 9.06 24.47
C ILE A 66 7.87 9.42 23.12
N ALA A 67 8.30 10.52 22.50
CA ALA A 67 7.86 10.95 21.18
C ALA A 67 8.66 10.27 20.07
N ALA A 68 8.12 9.22 19.44
CA ALA A 68 8.76 8.55 18.31
C ALA A 68 8.13 8.97 16.98
N ASN A 69 8.96 9.18 15.96
CA ASN A 69 8.53 9.39 14.57
C ASN A 69 9.01 8.20 13.73
N PHE A 70 8.07 7.42 13.20
CA PHE A 70 8.40 6.25 12.39
C PHE A 70 8.50 6.61 10.90
N ASP A 71 7.62 7.48 10.42
CA ASP A 71 7.56 7.93 9.02
C ASP A 71 7.61 6.78 8.00
N VAL A 72 6.90 5.67 8.32
CA VAL A 72 6.88 4.47 7.48
C VAL A 72 5.53 4.34 6.80
N CYS A 73 5.58 4.24 5.47
CA CYS A 73 4.44 3.94 4.63
C CYS A 73 4.36 2.44 4.31
N MET A 74 3.16 1.87 4.39
CA MET A 74 2.87 0.46 4.16
C MET A 74 1.75 0.31 3.14
N ASP A 75 1.99 -0.53 2.13
CA ASP A 75 0.99 -0.90 1.13
C ASP A 75 0.32 -2.22 1.50
N LEU A 76 -0.97 -2.17 1.83
CA LEU A 76 -1.74 -3.30 2.32
C LEU A 76 -2.83 -3.67 1.30
N PRO A 77 -2.81 -4.88 0.69
CA PRO A 77 -3.78 -5.26 -0.33
C PRO A 77 -5.18 -5.46 0.29
N MET A 78 -6.18 -4.78 -0.24
CA MET A 78 -7.58 -4.91 0.17
C MET A 78 -8.37 -5.76 -0.83
N PRO A 79 -9.21 -6.71 -0.37
CA PRO A 79 -10.06 -7.48 -1.26
C PRO A 79 -11.11 -6.55 -1.90
N THR A 80 -11.36 -6.75 -3.19
CA THR A 80 -12.39 -5.98 -3.89
C THR A 80 -13.82 -6.41 -3.52
N SER A 81 -13.98 -7.66 -3.07
CA SER A 81 -15.22 -8.34 -2.72
C SER A 81 -16.51 -7.63 -3.17
N LEU A 82 -16.86 -7.82 -4.45
CA LEU A 82 -18.16 -7.45 -5.04
C LEU A 82 -19.22 -8.55 -4.90
N HIS A 83 -18.85 -9.75 -4.44
CA HIS A 83 -19.80 -10.87 -4.30
C HIS A 83 -19.48 -11.73 -3.07
N SER A 84 -19.99 -11.30 -1.92
CA SER A 84 -20.38 -12.21 -0.85
C SER A 84 -21.92 -12.25 -0.85
N LEU A 85 -22.50 -12.86 -1.89
CA LEU A 85 -23.95 -13.16 -2.01
C LEU A 85 -24.34 -14.37 -1.14
N GLY A 86 -23.76 -14.48 0.05
CA GLY A 86 -24.25 -15.35 1.12
C GLY A 86 -24.60 -14.49 2.32
N PRO A 87 -25.54 -14.91 3.19
CA PRO A 87 -25.79 -14.29 4.49
C PRO A 87 -24.64 -14.58 5.48
N SER A 88 -23.40 -14.57 4.99
CA SER A 88 -22.19 -14.68 5.80
C SER A 88 -21.91 -13.29 6.34
N THR A 89 -22.28 -13.10 7.60
CA THR A 89 -21.71 -12.15 8.56
C THR A 89 -20.40 -11.54 8.04
N THR A 90 -20.47 -10.33 7.48
CA THR A 90 -19.29 -9.49 7.30
C THR A 90 -18.72 -9.24 8.69
N THR A 91 -17.83 -10.11 9.12
CA THR A 91 -17.16 -10.01 10.40
C THR A 91 -16.38 -8.70 10.39
N SER A 92 -16.60 -7.88 11.43
CA SER A 92 -15.95 -6.58 11.65
C SER A 92 -14.45 -6.58 11.33
N GLU A 93 -13.81 -7.74 11.49
CA GLU A 93 -12.38 -8.00 11.25
C GLU A 93 -11.86 -7.58 9.86
N ASP A 94 -12.68 -7.66 8.80
CA ASP A 94 -12.25 -7.31 7.44
C ASP A 94 -11.96 -5.81 7.24
N ASN A 95 -12.40 -4.97 8.17
CA ASN A 95 -12.18 -3.51 8.16
C ASN A 95 -11.29 -3.02 9.28
N THR A 96 -10.67 -3.93 10.02
CA THR A 96 -9.84 -3.57 11.16
C THR A 96 -8.37 -3.79 10.84
N VAL A 97 -7.56 -2.79 11.16
CA VAL A 97 -6.10 -2.91 11.21
C VAL A 97 -5.72 -2.96 12.68
N LYS A 98 -5.06 -4.04 13.11
CA LYS A 98 -4.51 -4.14 14.46
C LYS A 98 -3.10 -3.55 14.44
N ILE A 99 -2.81 -2.69 15.40
CA ILE A 99 -1.54 -1.99 15.49
C ILE A 99 -0.98 -2.24 16.88
N ALA A 100 0.21 -2.83 16.97
CA ALA A 100 0.91 -3.06 18.22
C ALA A 100 2.24 -2.34 18.19
N VAL A 101 2.60 -1.68 19.30
CA VAL A 101 3.91 -1.08 19.50
C VAL A 101 4.69 -2.00 20.43
N CYS A 102 5.88 -2.41 20.01
CA CYS A 102 6.75 -3.30 20.77
C CYS A 102 8.11 -2.65 20.99
N ASP A 103 8.81 -3.05 22.04
CA ASP A 103 10.17 -2.61 22.34
C ASP A 103 11.17 -3.70 21.97
N LYS A 104 12.11 -3.43 21.06
CA LYS A 104 13.04 -4.46 20.60
C LYS A 104 14.09 -4.80 21.65
N ARG A 105 14.16 -6.06 22.07
CA ARG A 105 15.16 -6.59 23.00
C ARG A 105 16.02 -7.64 22.30
N TYR A 106 17.33 -7.63 22.52
CA TYR A 106 18.19 -8.67 21.90
C TYR A 106 18.08 -10.01 22.63
N VAL A 107 18.63 -10.06 23.86
CA VAL A 107 18.80 -11.33 24.58
C VAL A 107 17.47 -11.80 25.17
N GLN A 108 16.64 -10.88 25.68
CA GLN A 108 15.33 -11.23 26.27
C GLN A 108 14.31 -11.71 25.22
N ALA A 109 14.38 -11.19 23.99
CA ALA A 109 13.43 -11.58 22.95
C ALA A 109 13.58 -13.05 22.51
N LEU A 110 14.77 -13.64 22.67
CA LEU A 110 14.99 -15.05 22.38
C LEU A 110 14.18 -15.99 23.27
N VAL A 111 13.81 -15.55 24.48
CA VAL A 111 13.09 -16.39 25.45
C VAL A 111 11.60 -16.04 25.52
N ARG A 112 11.25 -14.75 25.44
CA ARG A 112 9.88 -14.27 25.69
C ARG A 112 9.28 -13.43 24.56
N GLY A 113 10.01 -13.24 23.47
CA GLY A 113 9.64 -12.29 22.42
C GLY A 113 9.90 -10.84 22.81
N ASP A 114 9.72 -9.96 21.84
CA ASP A 114 9.83 -8.52 22.07
C ASP A 114 8.64 -8.04 22.91
N PRO A 115 8.92 -7.35 24.02
CA PRO A 115 7.90 -7.00 24.99
C PRO A 115 7.01 -5.85 24.41
N MET A 116 5.68 -6.06 24.39
CA MET A 116 4.66 -5.13 23.88
C MET A 116 4.42 -3.92 24.79
N ILE A 117 4.50 -2.71 24.23
CA ILE A 117 4.20 -1.42 24.88
C ILE A 117 2.69 -1.13 24.90
N GLY A 118 1.99 -1.44 23.82
CA GLY A 118 0.54 -1.28 23.73
C GLY A 118 -0.02 -1.62 22.36
N GLU A 119 -1.32 -1.87 22.30
CA GLU A 119 -2.07 -2.18 21.10
C GLU A 119 -3.24 -1.20 20.89
N ALA A 120 -3.58 -0.99 19.62
CA ALA A 120 -4.75 -0.26 19.18
C ALA A 120 -5.37 -0.93 17.95
N THR A 121 -6.64 -0.64 17.72
CA THR A 121 -7.34 -1.08 16.51
C THR A 121 -7.81 0.15 15.73
N LEU A 122 -7.44 0.21 14.46
CA LEU A 122 -7.94 1.19 13.50
C LEU A 122 -9.09 0.57 12.71
N THR A 123 -10.27 1.18 12.78
CA THR A 123 -11.40 0.83 11.92
C THR A 123 -11.33 1.68 10.66
N LEU A 124 -11.24 1.04 9.51
CA LEU A 124 -11.14 1.69 8.21
C LEU A 124 -12.50 2.23 7.77
N ASP A 125 -12.58 3.53 7.52
CA ASP A 125 -13.73 4.11 6.84
C ASP A 125 -13.60 3.91 5.32
N ARG A 126 -14.35 2.94 4.79
CA ARG A 126 -14.38 2.65 3.34
C ARG A 126 -14.91 3.80 2.50
N SER A 127 -15.66 4.73 3.11
CA SER A 127 -16.20 5.90 2.41
C SER A 127 -15.18 7.03 2.26
N ALA A 128 -14.08 7.01 3.02
CA ALA A 128 -13.02 8.01 3.02
C ALA A 128 -12.08 7.95 1.78
N ALA A 129 -12.61 7.60 0.61
CA ALA A 129 -11.80 7.42 -0.59
C ALA A 129 -11.17 8.75 -1.07
N ALA A 130 -9.92 8.63 -1.53
CA ALA A 130 -9.05 9.68 -2.10
C ALA A 130 -8.36 10.67 -1.14
N GLN A 131 -8.93 11.02 0.01
CA GLN A 131 -8.27 11.95 0.96
C GLN A 131 -7.55 11.20 2.09
N PRO A 132 -6.33 11.61 2.46
CA PRO A 132 -5.65 11.05 3.62
C PRO A 132 -6.42 11.37 4.90
N GLN A 133 -6.65 10.35 5.72
CA GLN A 133 -7.30 10.45 7.01
C GLN A 133 -6.25 10.32 8.10
N VAL A 134 -6.12 11.34 8.96
CA VAL A 134 -5.24 11.30 10.12
C VAL A 134 -6.06 10.94 11.35
N THR A 135 -5.71 9.84 12.01
CA THR A 135 -6.41 9.34 13.20
C THR A 135 -5.43 9.22 14.35
N ARG A 136 -5.87 9.65 15.54
CA ARG A 136 -5.17 9.36 16.80
C ARG A 136 -5.75 8.08 17.40
N LEU A 137 -4.87 7.13 17.68
CA LEU A 137 -5.20 5.85 18.29
C LEU A 137 -4.66 5.82 19.71
N ASP A 138 -5.52 5.54 20.68
CA ASP A 138 -5.06 5.28 22.05
C ASP A 138 -4.55 3.85 22.17
N LEU A 139 -3.38 3.69 22.79
CA LEU A 139 -2.72 2.41 22.98
C LEU A 139 -3.07 1.85 24.35
N PHE A 140 -3.38 0.56 24.39
CA PHE A 140 -3.74 -0.16 25.61
C PHE A 140 -2.86 -1.40 25.77
N LEU A 141 -2.49 -1.71 27.01
CA LEU A 141 -1.95 -3.02 27.36
C LEU A 141 -3.10 -4.01 27.61
N PRO A 142 -2.85 -5.33 27.69
CA PRO A 142 -3.87 -6.29 28.11
C PRO A 142 -4.51 -5.86 29.44
N GLY A 143 -5.76 -5.38 29.37
CA GLY A 143 -6.48 -4.74 30.48
C GLY A 143 -6.92 -3.31 30.15
N PRO A 144 -7.53 -2.58 31.10
CA PRO A 144 -8.07 -1.23 30.87
C PRO A 144 -7.01 -0.13 30.94
N ARG A 145 -5.71 -0.46 30.87
CA ARG A 145 -4.62 0.49 31.12
C ARG A 145 -4.12 1.10 29.83
N ARG A 146 -4.21 2.43 29.74
CA ARG A 146 -3.67 3.23 28.62
C ARG A 146 -2.16 3.36 28.73
N SER A 147 -1.45 2.97 27.68
CA SER A 147 0.02 3.00 27.60
C SER A 147 0.55 4.03 26.61
N GLY A 148 -0.31 4.83 25.99
CA GLY A 148 0.11 5.92 25.11
C GLY A 148 -0.92 6.23 24.04
N TRP A 149 -0.45 6.84 22.95
CA TRP A 149 -1.21 7.09 21.74
C TRP A 149 -0.31 7.13 20.50
N LEU A 150 -0.88 6.89 19.32
CA LEU A 150 -0.19 6.88 18.03
C LEU A 150 -1.02 7.65 16.99
N HIS A 151 -0.40 8.54 16.23
CA HIS A 151 -0.95 9.11 15.02
C HIS A 151 -0.66 8.22 13.83
N VAL A 152 -1.72 7.84 13.13
CA VAL A 152 -1.66 7.12 11.88
C VAL A 152 -2.37 7.92 10.80
N GLN A 153 -1.80 7.94 9.61
CA GLN A 153 -2.42 8.46 8.42
C GLN A 153 -2.78 7.28 7.51
N TYR A 154 -3.97 7.26 6.95
CA TYR A 154 -4.33 6.22 6.00
C TYR A 154 -5.14 6.76 4.83
N ARG A 155 -5.04 6.08 3.69
CA ARG A 155 -5.82 6.36 2.49
C ARG A 155 -6.14 5.06 1.77
N ILE A 156 -7.40 4.90 1.38
CA ILE A 156 -7.82 3.78 0.54
C ILE A 156 -7.69 4.22 -0.93
N LEU A 157 -6.78 3.57 -1.64
CA LEU A 157 -6.56 3.71 -3.07
C LEU A 157 -7.43 2.68 -3.77
N GLN A 158 -8.41 3.15 -4.53
CA GLN A 158 -9.02 2.32 -5.56
C GLN A 158 -8.15 2.42 -6.80
N VAL A 159 -7.34 1.38 -7.03
CA VAL A 159 -6.61 1.29 -8.27
C VAL A 159 -7.62 0.90 -9.33
N GLN A 160 -8.05 1.89 -10.11
CA GLN A 160 -8.81 1.64 -11.31
C GLN A 160 -7.85 1.12 -12.39
N VAL A 161 -7.29 -0.09 -12.17
CA VAL A 161 -6.40 -0.74 -13.15
C VAL A 161 -7.07 -0.72 -14.52
N GLN A 162 -8.38 -0.98 -14.57
CA GLN A 162 -9.15 -0.89 -15.81
C GLN A 162 -9.19 0.51 -16.43
N ARG A 163 -9.30 1.58 -15.64
CA ARG A 163 -9.27 2.94 -16.19
C ARG A 163 -7.88 3.32 -16.67
N LEU A 164 -6.84 3.00 -15.89
CA LEU A 164 -5.45 3.24 -16.30
C LEU A 164 -5.11 2.45 -17.56
N ARG A 165 -5.58 1.20 -17.64
CA ARG A 165 -5.45 0.34 -18.82
C ARG A 165 -6.25 0.87 -20.01
N GLN A 166 -7.47 1.34 -19.81
CA GLN A 166 -8.26 2.00 -20.85
C GLN A 166 -7.54 3.23 -21.39
N ILE A 167 -7.09 4.14 -20.52
CA ILE A 167 -6.33 5.33 -20.91
C ILE A 167 -5.03 4.96 -21.63
N ALA A 168 -4.29 3.95 -21.15
CA ALA A 168 -3.05 3.49 -21.75
C ALA A 168 -3.26 2.79 -23.12
N SER A 169 -4.37 2.06 -23.27
CA SER A 169 -4.71 1.34 -24.51
C SER A 169 -5.36 2.24 -25.58
N ALA A 170 -6.08 3.29 -25.18
CA ALA A 170 -6.81 4.20 -26.04
C ALA A 170 -6.01 5.48 -26.32
N THR A 171 -4.79 5.32 -26.86
CA THR A 171 -3.88 6.44 -27.14
C THR A 171 -4.44 7.50 -28.10
N VAL A 172 -5.48 7.16 -28.87
CA VAL A 172 -6.13 8.06 -29.84
C VAL A 172 -7.15 8.98 -29.17
N ASP A 173 -7.81 8.51 -28.11
CA ASP A 173 -8.96 9.19 -27.49
C ASP A 173 -8.57 10.03 -26.27
N HIS A 174 -7.31 9.94 -25.82
CA HIS A 174 -6.81 10.64 -24.64
C HIS A 174 -5.63 11.57 -24.97
N PRO A 175 -5.50 12.71 -24.27
CA PRO A 175 -4.31 13.54 -24.36
C PRO A 175 -3.05 12.73 -24.04
N LEU A 176 -1.99 12.88 -24.84
CA LEU A 176 -0.73 12.13 -24.66
C LEU A 176 -0.18 12.23 -23.22
N LEU A 177 -0.33 13.39 -22.57
CA LEU A 177 0.08 13.58 -21.19
C LEU A 177 -0.67 12.68 -20.20
N GLU A 178 -1.97 12.45 -20.42
CA GLU A 178 -2.79 11.53 -19.60
C GLU A 178 -2.34 10.09 -19.80
N VAL A 179 -2.07 9.69 -21.05
CA VAL A 179 -1.53 8.37 -21.38
C VAL A 179 -0.20 8.12 -20.69
N VAL A 180 0.74 9.07 -20.78
CA VAL A 180 2.05 8.98 -20.14
C VAL A 180 1.91 8.87 -18.62
N ARG A 181 1.04 9.69 -18.00
CA ARG A 181 0.77 9.60 -16.56
C ARG A 181 0.18 8.25 -16.17
N ALA A 182 -0.82 7.77 -16.89
CA ALA A 182 -1.42 6.46 -16.63
C ALA A 182 -0.41 5.31 -16.79
N THR A 183 0.49 5.43 -17.77
CA THR A 183 1.59 4.48 -18.00
C THR A 183 2.58 4.48 -16.83
N VAL A 184 2.99 5.66 -16.35
CA VAL A 184 3.87 5.82 -15.19
C VAL A 184 3.19 5.29 -13.93
N ASP A 185 1.92 5.64 -13.70
CA ASP A 185 1.13 5.19 -12.56
C ASP A 185 0.99 3.65 -12.58
N MET A 186 0.75 3.04 -13.75
CA MET A 186 0.77 1.57 -13.88
C MET A 186 2.15 1.00 -13.57
N LEU A 187 3.25 1.57 -14.07
CA LEU A 187 4.60 1.04 -13.82
C LEU A 187 5.04 1.14 -12.35
N GLN A 188 4.48 2.07 -11.58
CA GLN A 188 4.73 2.19 -10.14
C GLN A 188 3.93 1.16 -9.32
N MET A 189 2.96 0.47 -9.93
CA MET A 189 2.17 -0.54 -9.25
C MET A 189 2.87 -1.90 -9.19
N PRO A 190 2.67 -2.68 -8.12
CA PRO A 190 3.06 -4.09 -8.09
C PRO A 190 2.41 -4.85 -9.26
N GLY A 191 3.20 -5.52 -10.10
CA GLY A 191 2.70 -6.18 -11.32
C GLY A 191 2.32 -5.22 -12.46
N GLY A 192 2.77 -3.97 -12.38
CA GLY A 192 2.48 -2.91 -13.32
C GLY A 192 2.96 -3.16 -14.74
N ALA A 193 4.13 -3.78 -14.88
CA ALA A 193 4.72 -4.09 -16.18
C ALA A 193 3.88 -5.11 -16.96
N GLU A 194 3.37 -6.14 -16.29
CA GLU A 194 2.46 -7.14 -16.87
C GLU A 194 1.15 -6.49 -17.30
N GLN A 195 0.58 -5.60 -16.47
CA GLN A 195 -0.62 -4.85 -16.82
C GLN A 195 -0.40 -3.94 -18.04
N LEU A 196 0.78 -3.33 -18.16
CA LEU A 196 1.14 -2.48 -19.29
C LEU A 196 1.31 -3.28 -20.58
N MET A 197 1.93 -4.46 -20.50
CA MET A 197 2.02 -5.40 -21.62
C MET A 197 0.63 -5.86 -22.09
N LEU A 198 -0.30 -6.04 -21.15
CA LEU A 198 -1.70 -6.38 -21.42
C LEU A 198 -2.53 -5.19 -21.93
N ALA A 199 -2.10 -3.96 -21.63
CA ALA A 199 -2.70 -2.71 -22.10
C ALA A 199 -2.20 -2.31 -23.50
N ASN A 200 -1.08 -2.90 -23.94
CA ASN A 200 -0.46 -2.56 -25.21
C ASN A 200 -1.50 -2.70 -26.31
N PRO A 201 -1.82 -1.62 -27.05
CA PRO A 201 -2.75 -1.72 -28.17
C PRO A 201 -2.13 -2.74 -29.11
N ARG A 202 -2.69 -3.95 -29.12
CA ARG A 202 -2.45 -4.87 -30.23
C ARG A 202 -2.76 -4.02 -31.44
N ALA A 203 -1.84 -3.99 -32.40
CA ALA A 203 -2.07 -3.35 -33.68
C ALA A 203 -3.25 -4.06 -34.35
N GLU A 204 -4.47 -3.77 -33.92
CA GLU A 204 -5.68 -4.12 -34.61
C GLU A 204 -5.63 -3.31 -35.89
N GLY A 205 -5.40 -4.01 -37.00
CA GLY A 205 -5.23 -3.37 -38.29
C GLY A 205 -3.78 -3.30 -38.77
N GLY A 206 -3.08 -4.43 -38.76
CA GLY A 206 -2.51 -4.85 -40.04
C GLY A 206 -3.66 -4.95 -41.05
N ALA A 207 -4.09 -3.81 -41.60
CA ALA A 207 -4.93 -3.81 -42.79
C ALA A 207 -4.23 -4.76 -43.78
N PRO A 208 -4.94 -5.71 -44.40
CA PRO A 208 -4.33 -6.52 -45.45
C PRO A 208 -3.72 -5.52 -46.42
N ALA A 209 -2.39 -5.58 -46.59
CA ALA A 209 -1.64 -4.62 -47.35
C ALA A 209 -2.42 -4.32 -48.63
N SER A 210 -2.86 -3.06 -48.79
CA SER A 210 -3.54 -2.64 -50.01
C SER A 210 -2.70 -3.18 -51.17
N PRO A 211 -3.27 -3.98 -52.08
CA PRO A 211 -2.50 -4.56 -53.15
C PRO A 211 -1.74 -3.44 -53.85
N PRO A 212 -0.45 -3.64 -54.16
CA PRO A 212 0.37 -2.60 -54.75
C PRO A 212 -0.35 -2.04 -55.98
N PRO A 213 -0.35 -0.70 -56.17
CA PRO A 213 -1.01 -0.10 -57.31
C PRO A 213 -0.53 -0.78 -58.60
N PRO A 214 -1.43 -1.09 -59.55
CA PRO A 214 -1.04 -1.76 -60.78
C PRO A 214 0.08 -0.97 -61.45
N ARG A 215 1.19 -1.66 -61.76
CA ARG A 215 2.32 -1.04 -62.47
C ARG A 215 1.79 -0.35 -63.72
N PRO A 216 2.09 0.94 -63.95
CA PRO A 216 1.69 1.60 -65.17
C PRO A 216 2.24 0.82 -66.37
N ALA A 217 1.35 0.45 -67.29
CA ALA A 217 1.70 -0.29 -68.49
C ALA A 217 2.84 0.43 -69.21
N SER A 218 3.95 -0.29 -69.42
CA SER A 218 5.10 0.19 -70.15
C SER A 218 4.63 0.67 -71.52
N ARG A 219 4.74 1.98 -71.79
CA ARG A 219 4.50 2.55 -73.12
C ARG A 219 5.36 1.80 -74.13
N GLN A 220 4.74 0.95 -74.94
CA GLN A 220 5.37 0.37 -76.11
C GLN A 220 5.83 1.52 -77.01
N CYS A 221 7.13 1.59 -77.24
CA CYS A 221 7.72 2.51 -78.21
C CYS A 221 7.17 2.15 -79.59
N LEU A 222 6.38 3.06 -80.16
CA LEU A 222 5.99 3.06 -81.56
C LEU A 222 7.26 3.07 -82.42
N ARG A 223 7.55 1.95 -83.09
CA ARG A 223 8.49 1.91 -84.22
C ARG A 223 7.77 2.49 -85.43
N HIS A 224 8.28 3.60 -85.95
CA HIS A 224 7.94 4.06 -87.30
C HIS A 224 8.65 3.18 -88.33
N PRO A 225 7.94 2.69 -89.36
CA PRO A 225 8.57 2.10 -90.54
C PRO A 225 9.02 3.20 -91.50
N ALA A 226 10.16 2.97 -92.14
CA ALA A 226 10.56 3.57 -93.40
C ALA A 226 10.62 2.46 -94.45
#